data_AF-A0A8T4TH49-F1
#
_entry.id   AF-A0A8T4TH49-F1
#
_cell.length_a   1.000
_cell.length_b   1.000
_cell.length_c   1.000
_cell.angle_alpha   90.00
_cell.angle_beta   90.00
_cell.angle_gamma   90.00
#
_symmetry.space_group_name_H-M   'P 1'
#
loop_
_entity.id
_entity.type
_entity.pdbx_description
1 polymer ?
#
loop_
_entity_poly.entity_id
_entity_poly.type
_entity_poly.pdbx_seq_one_letter_code
_entity_poly.pdbx_strand_id
1 'polypeptide(L)' 'MEIKNKVIIITGASEGIGFSTAKHLSKKGAHTITLS' A
#
# COMPACT_ATOMS: atom_id res chain seq x y z
N MET A 1 3.05 7.34 13.58
CA MET A 1 2.86 8.14 12.35
C MET A 1 1.47 7.88 11.82
N GLU A 2 0.70 8.93 11.52
CA GLU A 2 -0.64 8.79 10.94
C GLU A 2 -0.54 8.57 9.43
N ILE A 3 -1.20 7.52 8.95
CA ILE A 3 -1.12 6.95 7.59
C ILE A 3 -2.35 7.34 6.75
N LYS A 4 -3.43 7.78 7.40
CA LYS A 4 -4.68 8.16 6.75
C LYS A 4 -4.45 9.33 5.78
N ASN A 5 -5.07 9.25 4.61
CA ASN A 5 -4.98 10.25 3.53
C ASN A 5 -3.55 10.49 2.99
N LYS A 6 -2.61 9.56 3.24
CA LYS A 6 -1.27 9.60 2.63
C LYS A 6 -1.24 8.78 1.34
N VAL A 7 -0.50 9.27 0.35
CA VAL A 7 -0.19 8.54 -0.88
C VAL A 7 1.08 7.70 -0.64
N ILE A 8 1.02 6.41 -0.98
CA ILE A 8 2.15 5.48 -0.82
C ILE A 8 2.33 4.69 -2.11
N ILE A 9 3.57 4.69 -2.63
CA ILE A 9 3.97 3.91 -3.80
C ILE A 9 4.63 2.62 -3.30
N ILE A 10 4.19 1.48 -3.84
CA ILE A 10 4.71 0.16 -3.46
C ILE A 10 5.11 -0.58 -4.74
N THR A 11 6.38 -0.95 -4.84
CA THR A 11 6.96 -1.71 -5.97
C THR A 11 6.89 -3.22 -5.70
N GLY A 12 6.89 -4.05 -6.75
CA GLY A 12 6.79 -5.51 -6.62
C GLY A 12 5.52 -5.96 -5.90
N ALA A 13 4.42 -5.21 -6.04
CA ALA A 13 3.18 -5.42 -5.29
C ALA A 13 2.14 -6.29 -6.02
N SER A 14 2.57 -6.96 -7.10
CA SER A 14 1.75 -7.91 -7.85
C SER A 14 1.33 -9.11 -7.01
N GLU A 15 2.16 -9.53 -6.05
CA GLU A 15 1.93 -10.69 -5.19
C GLU A 15 2.68 -10.60 -3.85
N GLY A 16 2.56 -11.64 -3.03
CA GLY A 16 3.35 -11.84 -1.82
C GLY A 16 3.29 -10.68 -0.82
N ILE A 17 4.47 -10.25 -0.35
CA ILE A 17 4.61 -9.24 0.70
C ILE A 17 4.20 -7.85 0.22
N GLY A 18 4.46 -7.50 -1.03
CA GLY A 18 4.12 -6.19 -1.59
C GLY A 18 2.60 -6.01 -1.68
N PHE A 19 1.90 -7.04 -2.17
CA PHE A 19 0.44 -7.06 -2.22
C PHE A 19 -0.19 -6.99 -0.83
N SER A 20 0.30 -7.82 0.10
CA SER A 20 -0.21 -7.85 1.49
C SER A 20 -0.02 -6.52 2.21
N THR A 21 1.11 -5.86 1.95
CA THR A 21 1.43 -4.53 2.49
C THR A 21 0.51 -3.46 1.92
N ALA A 22 0.28 -3.44 0.60
CA ALA A 22 -0.65 -2.52 -0.04
C ALA A 22 -2.07 -2.66 0.54
N LYS A 23 -2.55 -3.89 0.66
CA LYS A 23 -3.87 -4.19 1.23
C LYS A 23 -4.00 -3.73 2.68
N HIS A 24 -2.97 -3.94 3.50
CA HIS A 24 -2.97 -3.51 4.90
C HIS A 24 -2.97 -1.99 5.05
N LEU A 25 -2.15 -1.29 4.26
CA LEU A 25 -2.05 0.17 4.32
C LEU A 25 -3.30 0.85 3.78
N SER A 26 -3.90 0.32 2.71
CA SER A 26 -5.18 0.81 2.19
C SER A 26 -6.30 0.70 3.23
N LYS A 27 -6.39 -0.43 3.96
CA LYS A 27 -7.34 -0.59 5.08
C LYS A 27 -7.14 0.41 6.22
N LYS A 28 -5.94 0.96 6.37
CA LYS A 28 -5.63 2.02 7.35
C LYS A 28 -5.91 3.44 6.82
N GLY A 29 -6.52 3.56 5.64
CA GLY A 29 -6.90 4.83 5.03
C GLY A 29 -5.82 5.46 4.16
N ALA A 30 -4.78 4.72 3.78
CA ALA A 30 -3.81 5.19 2.81
C ALA A 30 -4.37 5.09 1.38
N HIS A 31 -3.92 5.99 0.51
CA HIS A 31 -4.08 5.83 -0.93
C HIS A 31 -2.84 5.13 -1.49
N THR A 32 -2.95 3.83 -1.76
CA THR A 32 -1.83 3.01 -2.24
C THR A 32 -1.79 2.93 -3.76
N ILE A 33 -0.62 3.19 -4.34
CA ILE A 33 -0.33 2.99 -5.76
C ILE A 33 0.65 1.81 -5.85
N THR A 34 0.26 0.74 -6.53
CA THR A 34 1.09 -0.45 -6.72
C THR A 34 1.71 -0.46 -8.12
N LEU A 35 2.99 -0.81 -8.20
CA LEU A 35 3.66 -1.08 -9.47
C LEU A 35 4.34 -2.45 -9.41
N SER A 36 4.21 -3.18 -10.51
CA SER A 36 4.74 -4.53 -10.69
C SER A 36 6.26 -4.52 -10.83
#